data_AF-A0A6H0C3L4-F1
#
_entry.id   AF-A0A6H0C3L4-F1
#
_cell.length_a   1.000
_cell.length_b   1.000
_cell.length_c   1.000
_cell.angle_alpha   90.00
_cell.angle_beta   90.00
_cell.angle_gamma   90.00
#
_symmetry.space_group_name_H-M   'P 1'
#
loop_
_entity.id
_entity.type
_entity.pdbx_description
1 polymer ?
#
loop_
_entity_poly.entity_id
_entity_poly.type
_entity_poly.pdbx_seq_one_letter_code
_entity_poly.pdbx_strand_id
1 'polypeptide(L)'
;MRDCISITRCQVSSEARHRRVCTLGDLLQTSSPKSLQEILDEKCKVNGEEACNVKNLTHYCGAKMYARKDLGTASQQAKVWRCYAETSLHMDVSGENCVDDCGNMKSCLGAVVGSSTAHLSYTAQLEALIDENRKTDCSTEEPVVEELTVEEARSSTSSPESLQDILDEKCRVDGEEACNSMNLVDFCGAEVYARKDLGTASQQVKAWRCYTRSALNMKMSGENCVDDCGNMKSCLGVVMGTSTSHMTRVAQLEALIADNRKTDCSTEQEVTENRAPETRDIKVSLISRVSVGAGL
;
A
#
# COMPACT_ATOMS: atom_id res chain seq x y z
N MET A 1 -4.34 -45.89 -0.10
CA MET A 1 -5.74 -46.36 -0.03
C MET A 1 -6.53 -45.21 0.55
N ARG A 2 -7.30 -44.49 -0.27
CA ARG A 2 -8.73 -44.71 -0.59
C ARG A 2 -9.68 -44.06 0.44
N ASP A 3 -10.11 -42.85 0.08
CA ASP A 3 -11.51 -42.38 -0.03
C ASP A 3 -12.48 -42.48 1.16
N CYS A 4 -12.98 -41.32 1.59
CA CYS A 4 -14.40 -40.90 1.63
C CYS A 4 -14.44 -39.46 2.21
N ILE A 5 -14.66 -38.40 1.43
CA ILE A 5 -15.95 -37.96 0.86
C ILE A 5 -17.08 -38.02 1.90
N SER A 6 -17.43 -36.85 2.46
CA SER A 6 -18.63 -36.67 3.28
C SER A 6 -19.76 -36.12 2.40
N ILE A 7 -20.85 -36.87 2.26
CA ILE A 7 -21.96 -36.54 1.35
C ILE A 7 -23.06 -35.77 2.09
N THR A 8 -23.38 -34.57 1.60
CA THR A 8 -24.53 -33.78 2.06
C THR A 8 -25.84 -34.54 1.86
N ARG A 9 -26.57 -34.79 2.95
CA ARG A 9 -27.89 -35.44 2.91
C ARG A 9 -28.95 -34.51 2.31
N CYS A 10 -29.31 -34.73 1.05
CA CYS A 10 -30.58 -34.26 0.51
C CYS A 10 -31.72 -35.18 1.00
N GLN A 11 -32.44 -34.79 2.05
CA GLN A 11 -33.74 -35.40 2.36
C GLN A 11 -34.81 -34.80 1.43
N VAL A 12 -35.28 -35.60 0.47
CA VAL A 12 -36.40 -35.24 -0.41
C VAL A 12 -37.66 -35.97 0.09
N SER A 13 -38.75 -35.23 0.28
CA SER A 13 -40.04 -35.80 0.68
C SER A 13 -40.61 -36.70 -0.41
N SER A 14 -41.43 -37.68 -0.03
CA SER A 14 -42.06 -38.63 -0.94
C SER A 14 -43.21 -38.04 -1.76
N GLU A 15 -43.61 -38.81 -2.79
CA GLU A 15 -44.90 -38.72 -3.51
C GLU A 15 -45.11 -37.60 -4.55
N ALA A 16 -44.51 -37.76 -5.74
CA ALA A 16 -45.25 -37.60 -7.01
C ALA A 16 -44.55 -38.34 -8.16
N ARG A 17 -45.31 -38.95 -9.08
CA ARG A 17 -44.76 -39.54 -10.32
C ARG A 17 -44.43 -38.46 -11.33
N HIS A 18 -43.19 -38.41 -11.81
CA HIS A 18 -42.86 -38.13 -13.22
C HIS A 18 -41.55 -38.83 -13.58
N ARG A 19 -41.52 -39.59 -14.68
CA ARG A 19 -40.25 -40.10 -15.23
C ARG A 19 -39.52 -38.92 -15.90
N ARG A 20 -38.44 -38.44 -15.27
CA ARG A 20 -37.38 -37.73 -16.00
C ARG A 20 -36.20 -38.67 -16.14
N VAL A 21 -35.84 -38.99 -17.37
CA VAL A 21 -34.54 -39.59 -17.68
C VAL A 21 -33.53 -38.45 -17.57
N CYS A 22 -32.65 -38.48 -16.57
CA CYS A 22 -31.53 -37.55 -16.51
C CYS A 22 -30.52 -37.94 -17.59
N THR A 23 -30.66 -37.34 -18.78
CA THR A 23 -29.66 -37.42 -19.84
C THR A 23 -28.35 -36.81 -19.34
N LEU A 24 -27.23 -37.45 -19.66
CA LEU A 24 -25.91 -37.17 -19.07
C LEU A 24 -25.23 -35.92 -19.69
N GLY A 25 -25.97 -34.80 -19.78
CA GLY A 25 -25.57 -33.56 -20.46
C GLY A 25 -25.62 -32.28 -19.61
N ASP A 26 -26.40 -32.25 -18.52
CA ASP A 26 -26.64 -31.02 -17.73
C ASP A 26 -25.58 -30.75 -16.62
N LEU A 27 -24.45 -31.45 -16.61
CA LEU A 27 -23.42 -31.33 -15.56
C LEU A 27 -22.18 -30.50 -15.97
N LEU A 28 -22.26 -29.74 -17.06
CA LEU A 28 -21.30 -28.69 -17.40
C LEU A 28 -21.99 -27.32 -17.42
N GLN A 29 -22.70 -26.99 -16.35
CA GLN A 29 -23.07 -25.61 -16.05
C GLN A 29 -21.82 -24.85 -15.57
N THR A 30 -20.90 -24.58 -16.49
CA THR A 30 -19.66 -23.85 -16.26
C THR A 30 -19.98 -22.41 -15.87
N SER A 31 -20.08 -22.14 -14.57
CA SER A 31 -20.00 -20.78 -14.05
C SER A 31 -18.68 -20.18 -14.55
N SER A 32 -18.75 -19.09 -15.32
CA SER A 32 -17.57 -18.35 -15.73
C SER A 32 -16.69 -18.03 -14.50
N PRO A 33 -15.36 -18.15 -14.59
CA PRO A 33 -14.50 -17.81 -13.47
C PRO A 33 -14.77 -16.36 -13.06
N LYS A 34 -15.01 -16.14 -11.76
CA LYS A 34 -15.22 -14.79 -11.22
C LYS A 34 -14.03 -13.91 -11.56
N SER A 35 -14.30 -12.68 -11.96
CA SER A 35 -13.29 -11.63 -12.04
C SER A 35 -12.76 -11.27 -10.64
N LEU A 36 -11.57 -10.69 -10.57
CA LEU A 36 -10.96 -10.32 -9.28
C LEU A 36 -11.84 -9.33 -8.50
N GLN A 37 -12.49 -8.39 -9.21
CA GLN A 37 -13.44 -7.45 -8.60
C GLN A 37 -14.67 -8.15 -7.99
N GLU A 38 -15.17 -9.23 -8.59
CA GLU A 38 -16.30 -10.02 -8.04
C GLU A 38 -15.90 -10.85 -6.81
N ILE A 39 -14.63 -11.22 -6.68
CA ILE A 39 -14.07 -11.86 -5.47
C ILE A 39 -14.05 -10.85 -4.32
N LEU A 40 -13.58 -9.63 -4.59
CA LEU A 40 -13.57 -8.55 -3.59
C LEU A 40 -14.98 -8.07 -3.20
N ASP A 41 -15.89 -7.92 -4.17
CA ASP A 41 -17.27 -7.51 -3.90
C ASP A 41 -18.01 -8.60 -3.07
N GLU A 42 -17.79 -9.88 -3.34
CA GLU A 42 -18.31 -10.99 -2.49
C GLU A 42 -17.71 -10.98 -1.08
N LYS A 43 -16.39 -10.75 -0.94
CA LYS A 43 -15.77 -10.59 0.39
C LYS A 43 -16.39 -9.42 1.16
N CYS A 44 -16.65 -8.31 0.47
CA CYS A 44 -17.28 -7.14 1.08
C CYS A 44 -18.75 -7.36 1.45
N LYS A 45 -19.48 -8.19 0.71
CA LYS A 45 -20.82 -8.67 1.09
C LYS A 45 -20.76 -9.51 2.38
N VAL A 46 -19.88 -10.52 2.46
CA VAL A 46 -19.71 -11.33 3.68
C VAL A 46 -19.35 -10.46 4.88
N ASN A 47 -18.42 -9.52 4.71
CA ASN A 47 -18.03 -8.59 5.77
C ASN A 47 -19.17 -7.63 6.18
N GLY A 48 -20.07 -7.26 5.25
CA GLY A 48 -21.30 -6.49 5.54
C GLY A 48 -22.36 -7.31 6.29
N GLU A 49 -22.55 -8.57 5.92
CA GLU A 49 -23.40 -9.53 6.62
C GLU A 49 -22.89 -9.78 8.05
N GLU A 50 -21.58 -9.89 8.26
CA GLU A 50 -20.96 -9.95 9.59
C GLU A 50 -21.22 -8.66 10.40
N ALA A 51 -21.06 -7.49 9.77
CA ALA A 51 -21.31 -6.21 10.43
C ALA A 51 -22.78 -6.02 10.84
N CYS A 52 -23.73 -6.48 10.02
CA CYS A 52 -25.14 -6.56 10.40
C CYS A 52 -25.34 -7.54 11.58
N ASN A 53 -25.02 -8.82 11.39
CA ASN A 53 -25.48 -9.90 12.27
C ASN A 53 -24.69 -10.01 13.59
N VAL A 54 -23.39 -9.67 13.59
CA VAL A 54 -22.51 -9.80 14.77
C VAL A 54 -22.32 -8.45 15.46
N LYS A 55 -22.10 -7.38 14.68
CA LYS A 55 -21.81 -6.04 15.20
C LYS A 55 -23.06 -5.17 15.36
N ASN A 56 -24.25 -5.67 14.99
CA ASN A 56 -25.54 -4.99 15.08
C ASN A 56 -25.58 -3.64 14.32
N LEU A 57 -24.75 -3.49 13.28
CA LEU A 57 -24.65 -2.28 12.46
C LEU A 57 -25.73 -2.33 11.37
N THR A 58 -26.92 -1.86 11.73
CA THR A 58 -28.16 -1.98 10.95
C THR A 58 -28.08 -1.43 9.53
N HIS A 59 -27.21 -0.45 9.27
CA HIS A 59 -27.01 0.14 7.95
C HIS A 59 -26.29 -0.77 6.94
N TYR A 60 -25.79 -1.93 7.34
CA TYR A 60 -25.32 -2.99 6.43
C TYR A 60 -26.34 -4.13 6.25
N CYS A 61 -27.42 -4.17 7.02
CA CYS A 61 -28.39 -5.26 6.96
C CYS A 61 -29.17 -5.26 5.65
N GLY A 62 -28.87 -6.22 4.77
CA GLY A 62 -29.45 -6.32 3.43
C GLY A 62 -28.92 -5.28 2.43
N ALA A 63 -27.86 -4.54 2.77
CA ALA A 63 -27.21 -3.62 1.83
C ALA A 63 -26.45 -4.39 0.75
N LYS A 64 -26.50 -3.92 -0.51
CA LYS A 64 -25.50 -4.35 -1.50
C LYS A 64 -24.15 -3.74 -1.11
N MET A 65 -23.11 -4.55 -1.16
CA MET A 65 -21.76 -4.17 -0.75
C MET A 65 -20.79 -4.25 -1.93
N TYR A 66 -19.82 -3.33 -1.97
CA TYR A 66 -18.85 -3.19 -3.05
C TYR A 66 -17.46 -2.89 -2.49
N ALA A 67 -16.43 -3.56 -3.00
CA ALA A 67 -15.05 -3.21 -2.76
C ALA A 67 -14.62 -2.09 -3.72
N ARG A 68 -14.14 -0.96 -3.19
CA ARG A 68 -13.55 0.13 -3.99
C ARG A 68 -12.30 0.68 -3.32
N LYS A 69 -11.33 1.19 -4.11
CA LYS A 69 -10.15 1.91 -3.62
C LYS A 69 -10.43 3.42 -3.58
N ASP A 70 -11.07 3.89 -2.52
CA ASP A 70 -11.64 5.25 -2.47
C ASP A 70 -11.61 5.92 -1.08
N LEU A 71 -12.11 7.15 -1.00
CA LEU A 71 -12.16 7.98 0.21
C LEU A 71 -13.10 7.39 1.28
N GLY A 72 -12.69 7.49 2.55
CA GLY A 72 -13.53 7.07 3.69
C GLY A 72 -14.45 8.19 4.18
N THR A 73 -14.52 8.37 5.50
CA THR A 73 -15.17 9.54 6.13
C THR A 73 -14.38 10.83 5.84
N ALA A 74 -14.90 11.98 6.29
CA ALA A 74 -14.24 13.28 6.14
C ALA A 74 -12.79 13.35 6.72
N SER A 75 -12.43 12.49 7.68
CA SER A 75 -11.07 12.38 8.22
C SER A 75 -10.18 11.34 7.50
N GLN A 76 -10.73 10.57 6.56
CA GLN A 76 -10.07 9.45 5.89
C GLN A 76 -9.85 9.74 4.40
N GLN A 77 -9.12 10.82 4.12
CA GLN A 77 -8.87 11.35 2.76
C GLN A 77 -7.90 10.51 1.90
N ALA A 78 -7.43 9.37 2.40
CA ALA A 78 -6.62 8.42 1.64
C ALA A 78 -7.51 7.42 0.87
N LYS A 79 -7.27 7.28 -0.44
CA LYS A 79 -7.93 6.28 -1.29
C LYS A 79 -7.33 4.89 -1.06
N VAL A 80 -8.03 4.08 -0.28
CA VAL A 80 -7.63 2.71 0.08
C VAL A 80 -8.80 1.75 -0.09
N TRP A 81 -8.54 0.45 -0.11
CA TRP A 81 -9.59 -0.56 -0.30
C TRP A 81 -10.52 -0.63 0.90
N ARG A 82 -11.82 -0.38 0.67
CA ARG A 82 -12.88 -0.50 1.67
C ARG A 82 -14.11 -1.17 1.08
N CYS A 83 -14.93 -1.73 1.96
CA CYS A 83 -16.24 -2.30 1.64
C CYS A 83 -17.32 -1.25 1.85
N TYR A 84 -17.80 -0.64 0.79
CA TYR A 84 -18.86 0.38 0.82
C TYR A 84 -20.23 -0.28 0.70
N ALA A 85 -21.22 0.24 1.43
CA ALA A 85 -22.61 0.03 1.07
C ALA A 85 -22.94 0.83 -0.20
N GLU A 86 -23.84 0.31 -1.04
CA GLU A 86 -24.34 0.97 -2.25
C GLU A 86 -24.82 2.42 -2.00
N THR A 87 -25.42 2.67 -0.84
CA THR A 87 -25.91 3.99 -0.38
C THR A 87 -24.79 5.00 -0.07
N SER A 88 -23.52 4.59 -0.13
CA SER A 88 -22.33 5.44 0.00
C SER A 88 -21.56 5.62 -1.31
N LEU A 89 -22.05 5.08 -2.43
CA LEU A 89 -21.43 5.19 -3.75
C LEU A 89 -22.37 5.87 -4.75
N HIS A 90 -21.83 6.83 -5.49
CA HIS A 90 -22.50 7.44 -6.63
C HIS A 90 -22.33 6.52 -7.84
N MET A 91 -23.34 5.70 -8.13
CA MET A 91 -23.33 4.70 -9.21
C MET A 91 -23.44 5.30 -10.61
N ASP A 92 -23.76 6.59 -10.70
CA ASP A 92 -23.69 7.43 -11.90
C ASP A 92 -22.28 8.02 -12.13
N VAL A 93 -21.44 8.05 -11.10
CA VAL A 93 -20.06 8.55 -11.17
C VAL A 93 -19.08 7.40 -11.43
N SER A 94 -18.20 7.60 -12.40
CA SER A 94 -17.08 6.70 -12.70
C SER A 94 -15.80 7.16 -12.01
N GLY A 95 -15.00 6.22 -11.51
CA GLY A 95 -13.69 6.51 -10.92
C GLY A 95 -12.72 5.33 -11.05
N GLU A 96 -11.42 5.61 -11.03
CA GLU A 96 -10.35 4.61 -11.02
C GLU A 96 -10.21 3.97 -9.62
N ASN A 97 -11.24 3.22 -9.23
CA ASN A 97 -11.40 2.65 -7.89
C ASN A 97 -11.83 1.17 -7.89
N CYS A 98 -11.91 0.52 -9.06
CA CYS A 98 -12.00 -0.96 -9.19
C CYS A 98 -10.64 -1.57 -9.58
N VAL A 99 -10.59 -2.90 -9.62
CA VAL A 99 -9.45 -3.69 -10.08
C VAL A 99 -9.79 -4.49 -11.36
N ASP A 100 -8.80 -4.84 -12.17
CA ASP A 100 -8.89 -5.89 -13.19
C ASP A 100 -8.40 -7.25 -12.64
N ASP A 101 -8.45 -8.31 -13.47
CA ASP A 101 -8.00 -9.66 -13.06
C ASP A 101 -6.47 -9.77 -12.86
N CYS A 102 -5.74 -8.71 -13.17
CA CYS A 102 -4.29 -8.59 -13.06
C CYS A 102 -3.86 -7.69 -11.89
N GLY A 103 -4.78 -7.30 -11.02
CA GLY A 103 -4.49 -6.45 -9.87
C GLY A 103 -4.28 -4.97 -10.23
N ASN A 104 -4.46 -4.59 -11.50
CA ASN A 104 -4.30 -3.21 -11.96
C ASN A 104 -5.56 -2.40 -11.66
N MET A 105 -5.39 -1.10 -11.49
CA MET A 105 -6.49 -0.19 -11.20
C MET A 105 -7.28 0.14 -12.45
N LYS A 106 -8.61 0.07 -12.35
CA LYS A 106 -9.55 0.21 -13.47
C LYS A 106 -10.68 1.17 -13.13
N SER A 107 -11.08 1.98 -14.12
CA SER A 107 -12.26 2.84 -14.03
C SER A 107 -13.55 2.03 -14.04
N CYS A 108 -14.41 2.26 -13.05
CA CYS A 108 -15.73 1.62 -12.93
C CYS A 108 -16.75 2.57 -12.29
N LEU A 109 -18.02 2.16 -12.30
CA LEU A 109 -19.12 2.90 -11.66
C LEU A 109 -19.17 2.64 -10.15
N GLY A 110 -19.59 3.67 -9.41
CA GLY A 110 -19.66 3.67 -7.96
C GLY A 110 -18.42 4.29 -7.33
N ALA A 111 -18.45 5.62 -7.18
CA ALA A 111 -17.37 6.39 -6.53
C ALA A 111 -17.86 7.21 -5.34
N VAL A 112 -16.94 7.56 -4.43
CA VAL A 112 -17.25 8.40 -3.26
C VAL A 112 -17.11 9.88 -3.61
N VAL A 113 -18.20 10.63 -3.52
CA VAL A 113 -18.19 12.10 -3.70
C VAL A 113 -18.05 12.77 -2.32
N GLY A 114 -16.88 13.35 -2.06
CA GLY A 114 -16.58 14.03 -0.80
C GLY A 114 -16.23 13.07 0.36
N SER A 115 -17.21 12.33 0.87
CA SER A 115 -16.99 11.37 1.97
C SER A 115 -18.10 10.32 2.09
N SER A 116 -17.72 9.08 2.38
CA SER A 116 -18.64 7.97 2.65
C SER A 116 -19.17 8.00 4.10
N THR A 117 -20.45 7.64 4.25
CA THR A 117 -21.17 7.51 5.53
C THR A 117 -21.30 6.06 6.01
N ALA A 118 -21.20 5.08 5.11
CA ALA A 118 -21.43 3.66 5.34
C ALA A 118 -20.39 2.81 4.59
N HIS A 119 -19.26 2.55 5.23
CA HIS A 119 -18.24 1.61 4.74
C HIS A 119 -17.49 0.91 5.89
N LEU A 120 -16.86 -0.22 5.57
CA LEU A 120 -16.01 -0.98 6.48
C LEU A 120 -14.57 -0.99 5.94
N SER A 121 -13.62 -0.59 6.78
CA SER A 121 -12.20 -0.49 6.38
C SER A 121 -11.50 -1.83 6.59
N TYR A 122 -11.26 -2.56 5.49
CA TYR A 122 -10.66 -3.89 5.46
C TYR A 122 -9.41 -3.94 4.55
N THR A 123 -8.69 -2.82 4.42
CA THR A 123 -7.62 -2.57 3.43
C THR A 123 -6.69 -3.77 3.21
N ALA A 124 -5.98 -4.22 4.25
CA ALA A 124 -5.01 -5.31 4.14
C ALA A 124 -5.64 -6.66 3.73
N GLN A 125 -6.90 -6.93 4.09
CA GLN A 125 -7.59 -8.16 3.70
C GLN A 125 -8.01 -8.13 2.24
N LEU A 126 -8.37 -6.96 1.71
CA LEU A 126 -8.72 -6.78 0.31
C LEU A 126 -7.46 -6.71 -0.57
N GLU A 127 -6.36 -6.17 -0.08
CA GLU A 127 -5.07 -6.17 -0.77
C GLU A 127 -4.46 -7.58 -0.81
N ALA A 128 -4.49 -8.34 0.29
CA ALA A 128 -4.10 -9.75 0.29
C ALA A 128 -4.93 -10.61 -0.69
N LEU A 129 -6.25 -10.36 -0.79
CA LEU A 129 -7.10 -11.04 -1.78
C LEU A 129 -6.77 -10.65 -3.24
N ILE A 130 -6.35 -9.41 -3.49
CA ILE A 130 -5.88 -8.98 -4.82
C ILE A 130 -4.64 -9.76 -5.23
N ASP A 131 -3.68 -9.91 -4.32
CA ASP A 131 -2.41 -10.56 -4.64
C ASP A 131 -2.51 -12.10 -4.63
N GLU A 132 -3.40 -12.70 -3.81
CA GLU A 132 -3.73 -14.13 -3.85
C GLU A 132 -4.48 -14.55 -5.13
N ASN A 133 -5.38 -13.71 -5.64
CA ASN A 133 -6.31 -14.08 -6.72
C ASN A 133 -5.98 -13.39 -8.07
N ARG A 134 -4.80 -12.75 -8.18
CA ARG A 134 -4.26 -12.23 -9.45
C ARG A 134 -4.01 -13.38 -10.42
N LYS A 135 -4.35 -13.23 -11.70
CA LYS A 135 -4.00 -14.22 -12.72
C LYS A 135 -2.47 -14.28 -12.93
N THR A 136 -1.96 -15.49 -13.16
CA THR A 136 -0.54 -15.75 -13.44
C THR A 136 -0.07 -15.11 -14.75
N ASP A 137 -0.94 -15.11 -15.76
CA ASP A 137 -0.60 -14.79 -17.15
C ASP A 137 -0.71 -13.28 -17.44
N CYS A 138 -0.50 -12.46 -16.40
CA CYS A 138 -0.66 -11.02 -16.43
C CYS A 138 0.62 -10.33 -16.88
N SER A 139 0.84 -10.29 -18.19
CA SER A 139 1.96 -9.58 -18.80
C SER A 139 1.98 -8.09 -18.45
N THR A 140 2.83 -7.72 -17.49
CA THR A 140 3.51 -6.43 -17.52
C THR A 140 4.41 -6.41 -18.76
N GLU A 141 4.06 -5.63 -19.77
CA GLU A 141 4.94 -5.36 -20.91
C GLU A 141 6.08 -4.42 -20.49
N GLU A 142 7.07 -4.98 -19.80
CA GLU A 142 8.43 -4.43 -19.71
C GLU A 142 9.31 -5.10 -20.80
N PRO A 143 10.36 -4.43 -21.30
CA PRO A 143 10.95 -4.75 -22.60
C PRO A 143 11.64 -6.13 -22.64
N VAL A 144 11.33 -6.88 -23.71
CA VAL A 144 11.84 -8.23 -23.94
C VAL A 144 13.36 -8.26 -24.03
N VAL A 145 13.97 -9.09 -23.17
CA VAL A 145 15.32 -9.64 -23.37
C VAL A 145 15.24 -11.17 -23.38
N GLU A 146 15.54 -11.74 -24.54
CA GLU A 146 15.93 -13.14 -24.77
C GLU A 146 17.21 -13.45 -23.96
N GLU A 147 17.56 -14.65 -23.49
CA GLU A 147 17.02 -16.03 -23.47
C GLU A 147 17.66 -16.74 -22.21
N LEU A 148 17.38 -17.96 -21.73
CA LEU A 148 16.67 -19.16 -22.21
C LEU A 148 16.26 -20.06 -20.99
N THR A 149 15.55 -21.17 -21.27
CA THR A 149 15.40 -22.42 -20.47
C THR A 149 14.82 -22.38 -19.05
N VAL A 150 13.76 -23.18 -18.87
CA VAL A 150 13.24 -23.67 -17.58
C VAL A 150 14.03 -24.91 -17.12
N GLU A 151 14.34 -25.00 -15.83
CA GLU A 151 14.37 -26.24 -15.04
C GLU A 151 14.05 -25.89 -13.57
N GLU A 152 13.49 -26.83 -12.81
CA GLU A 152 12.80 -26.52 -11.54
C GLU A 152 13.65 -26.72 -10.26
N ALA A 153 13.13 -26.18 -9.15
CA ALA A 153 13.42 -26.53 -7.76
C ALA A 153 14.77 -26.12 -7.11
N ARG A 154 14.65 -25.17 -6.16
CA ARG A 154 15.40 -25.07 -4.88
C ARG A 154 16.94 -24.98 -4.95
N SER A 155 17.45 -23.75 -4.95
CA SER A 155 18.57 -23.41 -4.06
C SER A 155 18.52 -21.93 -3.64
N SER A 156 18.91 -21.65 -2.40
CA SER A 156 19.09 -20.27 -1.91
C SER A 156 20.45 -19.75 -2.34
N THR A 157 20.56 -19.25 -3.58
CA THR A 157 21.79 -18.66 -4.11
C THR A 157 21.59 -17.18 -4.42
N SER A 158 21.92 -16.36 -3.43
CA SER A 158 22.25 -14.93 -3.51
C SER A 158 22.39 -14.35 -4.93
N SER A 159 21.29 -13.79 -5.46
CA SER A 159 21.41 -12.47 -6.09
C SER A 159 22.00 -11.52 -5.05
N PRO A 160 22.88 -10.57 -5.42
CA PRO A 160 23.33 -9.55 -4.48
C PRO A 160 22.12 -8.70 -4.08
N GLU A 161 21.67 -8.82 -2.83
CA GLU A 161 20.64 -7.96 -2.24
C GLU A 161 21.02 -6.50 -2.50
N SER A 162 20.10 -5.72 -3.07
CA SER A 162 20.35 -4.31 -3.29
C SER A 162 20.46 -3.60 -1.95
N LEU A 163 21.11 -2.44 -1.91
CA LEU A 163 21.21 -1.69 -0.64
C LEU A 163 19.82 -1.30 -0.11
N GLN A 164 18.80 -1.23 -0.96
CA GLN A 164 17.42 -1.02 -0.52
C GLN A 164 16.81 -2.27 0.13
N ASP A 165 17.11 -3.48 -0.37
CA ASP A 165 16.58 -4.73 0.16
C ASP A 165 17.11 -4.99 1.58
N ILE A 166 18.39 -4.70 1.83
CA ILE A 166 19.02 -4.77 3.15
C ILE A 166 18.32 -3.85 4.17
N LEU A 167 17.86 -2.67 3.72
CA LEU A 167 17.12 -1.74 4.57
C LEU A 167 15.65 -2.14 4.76
N ASP A 168 14.99 -2.64 3.72
CA ASP A 168 13.61 -3.11 3.79
C ASP A 168 13.53 -4.38 4.68
N GLU A 169 14.49 -5.30 4.59
CA GLU A 169 14.64 -6.44 5.51
C GLU A 169 14.89 -6.00 6.96
N LYS A 170 15.79 -5.03 7.19
CA LYS A 170 15.98 -4.45 8.54
C LYS A 170 14.69 -3.87 9.09
N CYS A 171 13.87 -3.26 8.24
CA CYS A 171 12.59 -2.70 8.61
C CYS A 171 11.49 -3.76 8.82
N ARG A 172 11.53 -4.90 8.11
CA ARG A 172 10.69 -6.08 8.37
C ARG A 172 10.97 -6.64 9.77
N VAL A 173 12.24 -6.88 10.09
CA VAL A 173 12.67 -7.36 11.42
C VAL A 173 12.26 -6.41 12.54
N ASP A 174 12.44 -5.10 12.37
CA ASP A 174 12.01 -4.12 13.36
C ASP A 174 10.48 -4.05 13.50
N GLY A 175 9.73 -4.34 12.42
CA GLY A 175 8.27 -4.47 12.46
C GLY A 175 7.81 -5.68 13.26
N GLU A 176 8.50 -6.81 13.12
CA GLU A 176 8.25 -8.01 13.92
C GLU A 176 8.59 -7.79 15.40
N GLU A 177 9.68 -7.08 15.73
CA GLU A 177 9.96 -6.67 17.11
C GLU A 177 8.90 -5.69 17.65
N ALA A 178 8.48 -4.70 16.85
CA ALA A 178 7.45 -3.74 17.23
C ALA A 178 6.09 -4.41 17.51
N CYS A 179 5.71 -5.42 16.73
CA CYS A 179 4.54 -6.24 17.01
C CYS A 179 4.74 -7.05 18.31
N ASN A 180 5.75 -7.91 18.36
CA ASN A 180 5.89 -8.94 19.41
C ASN A 180 6.32 -8.38 20.77
N SER A 181 7.26 -7.42 20.79
CA SER A 181 7.85 -6.86 22.01
C SER A 181 7.14 -5.58 22.46
N MET A 182 6.68 -4.75 21.52
CA MET A 182 6.08 -3.44 21.82
C MET A 182 4.55 -3.39 21.71
N ASN A 183 3.90 -4.48 21.27
CA ASN A 183 2.44 -4.58 21.06
C ASN A 183 1.90 -3.52 20.08
N LEU A 184 2.72 -3.04 19.14
CA LEU A 184 2.32 -2.05 18.13
C LEU A 184 1.58 -2.74 16.99
N VAL A 185 0.26 -2.90 17.16
CA VAL A 185 -0.64 -3.66 16.29
C VAL A 185 -0.56 -3.29 14.79
N ASP A 186 -0.23 -2.04 14.46
CA ASP A 186 -0.04 -1.56 13.08
C ASP A 186 1.04 -2.34 12.32
N PHE A 187 2.01 -2.95 13.01
CA PHE A 187 3.10 -3.74 12.41
C PHE A 187 2.83 -5.25 12.42
N CYS A 188 1.79 -5.72 13.11
CA CYS A 188 1.52 -7.15 13.25
C CYS A 188 1.00 -7.76 11.95
N GLY A 189 1.87 -8.48 11.24
CA GLY A 189 1.57 -9.05 9.92
C GLY A 189 1.54 -8.00 8.80
N ALA A 190 2.13 -6.82 9.00
CA ALA A 190 2.27 -5.81 7.97
C ALA A 190 3.58 -5.98 7.20
N GLU A 191 3.54 -5.74 5.89
CA GLU A 191 4.77 -5.46 5.12
C GLU A 191 5.34 -4.10 5.54
N VAL A 192 6.66 -4.03 5.74
CA VAL A 192 7.34 -2.83 6.26
C VAL A 192 8.57 -2.52 5.40
N TYR A 193 8.75 -1.25 5.03
CA TYR A 193 9.80 -0.80 4.11
C TYR A 193 10.57 0.41 4.66
N ALA A 194 11.86 0.50 4.36
CA ALA A 194 12.70 1.66 4.67
C ALA A 194 12.53 2.74 3.60
N ARG A 195 12.05 3.94 3.99
CA ARG A 195 12.02 5.11 3.10
C ARG A 195 12.55 6.35 3.80
N LYS A 196 13.11 7.29 3.04
CA LYS A 196 13.56 8.62 3.51
C LYS A 196 12.50 9.68 3.26
N ASP A 197 11.39 9.61 4.00
CA ASP A 197 10.20 10.42 3.73
C ASP A 197 9.72 11.22 4.96
N LEU A 198 8.51 11.79 4.95
CA LEU A 198 7.93 12.54 6.07
C LEU A 198 7.42 11.63 7.20
N GLY A 199 7.47 12.10 8.45
CA GLY A 199 6.95 11.36 9.62
C GLY A 199 5.55 11.83 10.05
N THR A 200 5.34 11.97 11.35
CA THR A 200 4.14 12.61 11.92
C THR A 200 4.09 14.13 11.63
N ALA A 201 3.03 14.81 12.07
CA ALA A 201 2.87 16.26 11.94
C ALA A 201 4.00 17.10 12.57
N SER A 202 4.75 16.56 13.55
CA SER A 202 5.95 17.21 14.12
C SER A 202 7.26 16.83 13.43
N GLN A 203 7.22 15.88 12.47
CA GLN A 203 8.38 15.31 11.80
C GLN A 203 8.35 15.60 10.29
N GLN A 204 8.15 16.87 9.95
CA GLN A 204 8.06 17.37 8.56
C GLN A 204 9.42 17.45 7.84
N VAL A 205 10.41 16.69 8.29
CA VAL A 205 11.75 16.56 7.68
C VAL A 205 11.92 15.14 7.16
N LYS A 206 12.34 15.01 5.90
CA LYS A 206 12.69 13.73 5.27
C LYS A 206 13.83 13.04 6.01
N ALA A 207 13.58 11.85 6.54
CA ALA A 207 14.56 11.05 7.27
C ALA A 207 14.24 9.56 7.18
N TRP A 208 15.21 8.69 7.45
CA TRP A 208 15.05 7.25 7.33
C TRP A 208 14.14 6.65 8.40
N ARG A 209 13.04 6.02 7.95
CA ARG A 209 12.04 5.38 8.81
C ARG A 209 11.53 4.10 8.16
N CYS A 210 11.09 3.16 8.99
CA CYS A 210 10.40 1.94 8.59
C CYS A 210 8.89 2.23 8.55
N TYR A 211 8.29 2.23 7.37
CA TYR A 211 6.87 2.49 7.15
C TYR A 211 6.13 1.19 6.87
N THR A 212 4.95 1.00 7.44
CA THR A 212 4.04 -0.05 6.96
C THR A 212 3.62 0.24 5.52
N ARG A 213 3.29 -0.79 4.73
CA ARG A 213 2.71 -0.62 3.39
C ARG A 213 1.50 0.32 3.37
N SER A 214 0.66 0.24 4.40
CA SER A 214 -0.52 1.09 4.61
C SER A 214 -0.20 2.58 4.84
N ALA A 215 1.04 2.93 5.19
CA ALA A 215 1.48 4.31 5.37
C ALA A 215 2.10 4.94 4.10
N LEU A 216 2.25 4.18 3.01
CA LEU A 216 2.90 4.61 1.77
C LEU A 216 1.93 4.58 0.58
N ASN A 217 1.90 5.66 -0.21
CA ASN A 217 1.17 5.65 -1.47
C ASN A 217 1.99 4.97 -2.56
N MET A 218 1.79 3.66 -2.74
CA MET A 218 2.48 2.84 -3.74
C MET A 218 2.15 3.17 -5.20
N LYS A 219 1.18 4.07 -5.48
CA LYS A 219 0.96 4.60 -6.85
C LYS A 219 1.90 5.76 -7.21
N MET A 220 2.57 6.35 -6.22
CA MET A 220 3.42 7.53 -6.41
C MET A 220 4.88 7.14 -6.21
N SER A 221 5.74 7.64 -7.09
CA SER A 221 7.18 7.59 -6.93
C SER A 221 7.71 8.86 -6.27
N GLY A 222 8.87 8.75 -5.62
CA GLY A 222 9.62 9.89 -5.12
C GLY A 222 11.03 9.50 -4.66
N GLU A 223 11.91 10.50 -4.53
CA GLU A 223 13.27 10.31 -4.02
C GLU A 223 13.24 10.02 -2.51
N ASN A 224 13.08 8.75 -2.17
CA ASN A 224 13.04 8.24 -0.81
C ASN A 224 13.60 6.81 -0.65
N CYS A 225 14.18 6.20 -1.70
CA CYS A 225 14.98 4.97 -1.63
C CYS A 225 16.49 5.23 -1.84
N VAL A 226 17.34 4.21 -1.71
CA VAL A 226 18.76 4.22 -2.12
C VAL A 226 19.07 3.33 -3.32
N ASP A 227 20.05 3.72 -4.12
CA ASP A 227 20.80 2.81 -5.00
C ASP A 227 21.87 2.03 -4.21
N ASP A 228 22.60 1.12 -4.86
CA ASP A 228 23.65 0.31 -4.22
C ASP A 228 24.90 1.12 -3.83
N CYS A 229 24.95 2.39 -4.23
CA CYS A 229 25.96 3.35 -3.87
C CYS A 229 25.51 4.28 -2.74
N GLY A 230 24.30 4.10 -2.20
CA GLY A 230 23.73 4.90 -1.12
C GLY A 230 23.40 6.33 -1.52
N ASN A 231 23.24 6.59 -2.83
CA ASN A 231 22.65 7.81 -3.37
C ASN A 231 21.13 7.71 -3.28
N MET A 232 20.42 8.84 -3.23
CA MET A 232 18.96 8.83 -3.27
C MET A 232 18.46 8.40 -4.66
N LYS A 233 17.59 7.39 -4.73
CA LYS A 233 16.86 7.00 -5.95
C LYS A 233 15.36 7.22 -5.80
N SER A 234 14.70 7.47 -6.93
CA SER A 234 13.24 7.45 -6.99
C SER A 234 12.72 6.02 -6.93
N CYS A 235 11.72 5.77 -6.08
CA CYS A 235 11.03 4.48 -5.98
C CYS A 235 9.56 4.67 -5.59
N LEU A 236 8.77 3.60 -5.67
CA LEU A 236 7.35 3.62 -5.28
C LEU A 236 7.16 3.64 -3.75
N GLY A 237 6.11 4.35 -3.33
CA GLY A 237 5.70 4.45 -1.93
C GLY A 237 6.18 5.74 -1.28
N VAL A 238 5.37 6.79 -1.34
CA VAL A 238 5.63 8.09 -0.68
C VAL A 238 4.61 8.41 0.42
N VAL A 239 5.00 9.23 1.40
CA VAL A 239 4.12 9.68 2.48
C VAL A 239 3.33 10.93 2.05
N MET A 240 2.00 10.82 2.00
CA MET A 240 1.13 11.96 1.71
C MET A 240 0.91 12.84 2.95
N GLY A 241 1.89 13.69 3.24
CA GLY A 241 1.86 14.72 4.28
C GLY A 241 2.29 14.24 5.67
N THR A 242 1.56 13.28 6.25
CA THR A 242 1.91 12.70 7.56
C THR A 242 1.60 11.21 7.64
N SER A 243 2.46 10.46 8.34
CA SER A 243 2.25 9.07 8.72
C SER A 243 2.25 8.92 10.25
N THR A 244 1.42 8.02 10.78
CA THR A 244 1.48 7.53 12.17
C THR A 244 2.03 6.10 12.25
N SER A 245 1.77 5.27 11.23
CA SER A 245 2.16 3.85 11.19
C SER A 245 3.58 3.68 10.63
N HIS A 246 4.56 4.19 11.37
CA HIS A 246 5.98 4.08 11.03
C HIS A 246 6.89 4.12 12.27
N MET A 247 8.14 3.68 12.12
CA MET A 247 9.18 3.79 13.14
C MET A 247 10.36 4.60 12.64
N THR A 248 10.75 5.64 13.39
CA THR A 248 11.97 6.39 13.07
C THR A 248 13.22 5.56 13.39
N ARG A 249 14.14 5.41 12.43
CA ARG A 249 15.30 4.48 12.48
C ARG A 249 16.57 5.08 11.85
N VAL A 250 16.70 6.41 11.91
CA VAL A 250 17.71 7.19 11.20
C VAL A 250 19.12 6.62 11.37
N ALA A 251 19.61 6.51 12.61
CA ALA A 251 20.98 6.03 12.87
C ALA A 251 21.21 4.56 12.46
N GLN A 252 20.22 3.67 12.58
CA GLN A 252 20.39 2.28 12.16
C GLN A 252 20.43 2.12 10.63
N LEU A 253 19.55 2.82 9.92
CA LEU A 253 19.45 2.74 8.47
C LEU A 253 20.60 3.51 7.80
N GLU A 254 21.05 4.63 8.37
CA GLU A 254 22.24 5.36 7.88
C GLU A 254 23.55 4.59 8.13
N ALA A 255 23.65 3.81 9.22
CA ALA A 255 24.76 2.87 9.42
C ALA A 255 24.77 1.76 8.37
N LEU A 256 23.63 1.09 8.12
CA LEU A 256 23.55 0.07 7.06
C LEU A 256 23.86 0.64 5.66
N ILE A 257 23.45 1.89 5.39
CA ILE A 257 23.82 2.65 4.18
C ILE A 257 25.31 2.98 4.12
N ALA A 258 26.04 3.05 5.23
CA ALA A 258 27.49 3.23 5.21
C ALA A 258 28.20 1.88 5.03
N ASP A 259 27.77 0.85 5.75
CA ASP A 259 28.44 -0.46 5.84
C ASP A 259 28.28 -1.32 4.58
N ASN A 260 27.21 -1.12 3.78
CA ASN A 260 26.85 -2.01 2.66
C ASN A 260 26.88 -1.34 1.28
N ARG A 261 27.50 -0.15 1.13
CA ARG A 261 27.75 0.44 -0.20
C ARG A 261 28.71 -0.43 -0.99
N LYS A 262 28.45 -0.59 -2.30
CA LYS A 262 29.37 -1.30 -3.21
C LYS A 262 30.69 -0.52 -3.34
N THR A 263 31.80 -1.23 -3.43
CA THR A 263 33.15 -0.66 -3.49
C THR A 263 33.41 0.17 -4.74
N ASP A 264 32.74 -0.17 -5.83
CA ASP A 264 33.03 0.32 -7.18
C ASP A 264 32.20 1.58 -7.52
N CYS A 265 31.58 2.18 -6.51
CA CYS A 265 30.74 3.35 -6.62
C CYS A 265 31.55 4.63 -6.89
N SER A 266 31.51 5.09 -8.14
CA SER A 266 32.05 6.38 -8.57
C SER A 266 31.56 7.51 -7.67
N THR A 267 32.49 8.21 -7.01
CA THR A 267 32.20 9.41 -6.23
C THR A 267 31.97 10.61 -7.15
N GLU A 268 30.75 10.73 -7.69
CA GLU A 268 30.29 11.93 -8.39
C GLU A 268 30.08 13.11 -7.42
N GLN A 269 31.21 13.69 -7.01
CA GLN A 269 31.44 15.09 -6.68
C GLN A 269 30.23 15.91 -6.18
N GLU A 270 30.05 15.98 -4.86
CA GLU A 270 29.56 17.21 -4.21
C GLU A 270 30.62 18.33 -4.33
N VAL A 271 30.85 18.84 -5.54
CA VAL A 271 31.53 20.13 -5.75
C VAL A 271 30.48 21.25 -5.71
N THR A 272 29.83 21.39 -4.56
CA THR A 272 29.09 22.62 -4.23
C THR A 272 30.08 23.58 -3.59
N GLU A 273 30.44 24.62 -4.34
CA GLU A 273 31.51 25.59 -4.09
C GLU A 273 31.59 26.04 -2.61
N ASN A 274 32.68 25.65 -1.93
CA ASN A 274 32.96 26.04 -0.55
C ASN A 274 33.47 27.50 -0.48
N ARG A 275 32.59 28.45 -0.84
CA ARG A 275 32.89 29.89 -0.87
C ARG A 275 32.26 30.58 0.33
N ALA A 276 33.09 30.80 1.35
CA ALA A 276 32.71 31.58 2.50
C ALA A 276 32.19 32.98 2.08
N PRO A 277 31.13 33.50 2.71
CA PRO A 277 30.72 34.88 2.51
C PRO A 277 31.80 35.83 3.04
N GLU A 278 32.53 36.45 2.12
CA GLU A 278 33.55 37.46 2.40
C GLU A 278 32.93 38.60 3.25
N THR A 279 33.37 38.72 4.50
CA THR A 279 32.81 39.67 5.47
C THR A 279 33.15 41.11 5.07
N ARG A 280 32.23 41.77 4.36
CA ARG A 280 32.33 43.19 4.05
C ARG A 280 31.88 44.03 5.24
N ASP A 281 32.84 44.63 5.92
CA ASP A 281 32.61 45.62 6.98
C ASP A 281 31.69 46.76 6.52
N ILE A 282 30.43 46.73 6.96
CA ILE A 282 29.57 47.92 6.91
C ILE A 282 30.04 48.85 8.03
N LYS A 283 30.99 49.71 7.67
CA LYS A 283 31.56 50.74 8.55
C LYS A 283 30.52 51.83 8.83
N VAL A 284 29.65 51.58 9.82
CA VAL A 284 28.68 52.58 10.34
C VAL A 284 29.46 53.69 11.02
N SER A 285 29.92 54.67 10.24
CA SER A 285 30.66 55.82 10.72
C SER A 285 29.72 56.75 11.47
N LEU A 286 29.92 56.90 12.79
CA LEU A 286 29.25 57.94 13.56
C LEU A 286 29.68 59.32 13.03
N ILE A 287 28.76 60.01 12.34
CA ILE A 287 28.90 61.44 12.09
C ILE A 287 28.23 62.18 13.25
N SER A 288 28.99 62.37 14.33
CA SER A 288 28.64 63.40 15.32
C SER A 288 28.85 64.77 14.68
N ARG A 289 27.80 65.58 14.59
CA ARG A 289 27.89 67.00 14.26
C ARG A 289 27.20 67.83 15.33
N VAL A 290 28.00 68.24 16.31
CA VAL A 290 27.69 69.41 17.14
C VAL A 290 27.75 70.65 16.24
N SER A 291 26.68 71.45 16.26
CA SER A 291 26.68 72.84 15.82
C SER A 291 26.06 73.68 16.94
N VAL A 292 26.61 74.86 17.18
CA VAL A 292 26.33 75.66 18.39
C VAL A 292 25.59 76.95 18.04
N GLY A 293 24.58 77.29 18.86
CA GLY A 293 23.99 78.62 18.93
C GLY A 293 22.83 78.90 17.95
N ALA A 294 22.09 80.00 18.11
CA ALA A 294 22.01 80.92 19.27
C ALA A 294 20.82 81.88 19.10
N GLY A 295 20.29 82.41 20.21
CA GLY A 295 19.59 83.69 20.25
C GLY A 295 18.07 83.65 20.46
N LEU A 296 17.66 84.23 21.61
CA LEU A 296 16.37 84.84 21.93
C LEU A 296 15.12 83.95 21.79
#